data_AF-A0AAP2Z9K9-F1
#
_entry.id   AF-A0AAP2Z9K9-F1
#
_cell.length_a   1.000
_cell.length_b   1.000
_cell.length_c   1.000
_cell.angle_alpha   90.00
_cell.angle_beta   90.00
_cell.angle_gamma   90.00
#
_symmetry.space_group_name_H-M   'P 1'
#
loop_
_entity.id
_entity.type
_entity.pdbx_description
1 polymer ?
#
loop_
_entity_poly.entity_id
_entity_poly.type
_entity_poly.pdbx_seq_one_letter_code
_entity_poly.pdbx_strand_id
1 'polypeptide(L)' 'MVPKNSQDPLRTLESLDSEPEESEYDQELGRSAGEAAKRVATGELSEERFYELYHEHFEAEFGDEYVPPEGISHE' A
#
# COMPACT_ATOMS: atom_id res chain seq x y z
N MET A 1 -24.87 26.36 11.53
CA MET A 1 -23.85 25.97 10.54
C MET A 1 -22.50 26.02 11.25
N VAL A 2 -21.94 24.88 11.67
CA VAL A 2 -20.62 24.82 12.35
C VAL A 2 -19.63 24.26 11.33
N PRO A 3 -18.53 24.95 11.02
CA PRO A 3 -17.54 24.42 10.10
C PRO A 3 -16.77 23.33 10.84
N LYS A 4 -16.97 22.06 10.49
CA LYS A 4 -16.23 20.95 11.10
C LYS A 4 -14.98 20.65 10.30
N ASN A 5 -14.04 21.59 10.32
CA ASN A 5 -12.64 21.25 10.12
C ASN A 5 -12.08 20.80 11.48
N SER A 6 -12.49 19.62 11.93
CA SER A 6 -12.09 19.06 13.22
C SER A 6 -11.66 17.61 13.00
N GLN A 7 -10.37 17.42 12.71
CA GLN A 7 -9.73 16.11 12.88
C GLN A 7 -9.69 15.79 14.37
N ASP A 8 -10.79 15.27 14.88
CA ASP A 8 -10.82 14.62 16.18
C ASP A 8 -10.17 13.24 16.01
N PRO A 9 -8.98 13.00 16.61
CA PRO A 9 -8.26 11.75 16.42
C PRO A 9 -9.06 10.54 16.90
N LEU A 10 -9.96 10.69 17.87
CA LEU A 10 -10.79 9.60 18.37
C LEU A 10 -11.85 9.18 17.34
N ARG A 11 -12.37 10.12 16.55
CA ARG A 11 -13.28 9.82 15.43
C ARG A 11 -12.57 9.08 14.31
N THR A 12 -11.30 9.40 14.05
CA THR A 12 -10.49 8.68 13.07
C THR A 12 -10.19 7.25 13.54
N LEU A 13 -9.91 7.04 14.83
CA LEU A 13 -9.73 5.69 15.38
C LEU A 13 -11.00 4.85 15.30
N GLU A 14 -12.18 5.43 15.57
CA GLU A 14 -13.47 4.74 15.44
C GLU A 14 -13.73 4.25 14.00
N SER A 15 -13.25 4.96 12.98
CA SER A 15 -13.34 4.51 11.58
C SER A 15 -12.37 3.39 11.20
N LEU A 16 -11.32 3.13 11.99
CA LEU A 16 -10.36 2.05 11.69
C LEU A 16 -10.92 0.65 11.99
N ASP A 17 -11.89 0.55 12.90
CA ASP A 17 -12.60 -0.69 13.22
C ASP A 17 -13.74 -1.00 12.22
N SER A 18 -13.99 -0.11 11.26
CA SER A 18 -15.01 -0.31 10.20
C SER A 18 -14.41 -1.05 9.00
N GLU A 19 -15.27 -1.70 8.22
CA GLU A 19 -14.85 -2.27 6.93
C GLU A 19 -14.26 -1.16 6.04
N PRO A 20 -13.15 -1.43 5.31
CA PRO A 20 -12.58 -0.45 4.41
C PRO A 20 -13.62 -0.04 3.38
N GLU A 21 -13.68 1.25 3.08
CA GLU A 21 -14.52 1.76 1.99
C GLU A 21 -14.15 1.06 0.69
N GLU A 22 -15.14 0.86 -0.19
CA GLU A 22 -14.90 0.30 -1.52
C GLU A 22 -13.86 1.16 -2.25
N SER A 23 -12.80 0.50 -2.71
CA SER A 23 -11.69 1.10 -3.43
C SER A 23 -11.64 0.53 -4.83
N GLU A 24 -11.24 1.37 -5.79
CA GLU A 24 -10.93 0.92 -7.15
C GLU A 24 -9.72 -0.01 -7.21
N TYR A 25 -8.87 0.06 -6.17
CA TYR A 25 -7.68 -0.77 -5.98
C TYR A 25 -7.97 -2.03 -5.16
N ASP A 26 -7.21 -3.08 -5.42
CA ASP A 26 -7.21 -4.35 -4.72
C ASP A 26 -6.60 -4.19 -3.30
N GLN A 27 -7.50 -4.10 -2.32
CA GLN A 27 -7.14 -3.94 -0.93
C GLN A 27 -6.42 -5.16 -0.33
N GLU A 28 -6.60 -6.36 -0.89
CA GLU A 28 -5.89 -7.56 -0.44
C GLU A 28 -4.43 -7.52 -0.91
N LEU A 29 -4.20 -7.11 -2.16
CA LEU A 29 -2.87 -6.88 -2.70
C LEU A 29 -2.14 -5.78 -1.91
N GLY A 30 -2.79 -4.64 -1.67
CA GLY A 30 -2.23 -3.56 -0.85
C GLY A 30 -1.87 -3.98 0.58
N ARG A 31 -2.71 -4.80 1.22
CA ARG A 31 -2.44 -5.35 2.56
C ARG A 31 -1.24 -6.28 2.56
N SER A 32 -1.19 -7.21 1.61
CA SER A 32 -0.08 -8.17 1.46
C SER A 32 1.24 -7.43 1.22
N ALA A 33 1.25 -6.46 0.31
CA ALA A 33 2.41 -5.62 0.05
C ALA A 33 2.85 -4.82 1.28
N GLY A 34 1.90 -4.27 2.05
CA GLY A 34 2.20 -3.55 3.29
C GLY A 34 2.88 -4.43 4.34
N GLU A 35 2.49 -5.70 4.47
CA GLU A 35 3.20 -6.66 5.34
C GLU A 35 4.60 -6.99 4.84
N ALA A 36 4.76 -7.21 3.53
CA ALA A 36 6.06 -7.47 2.93
C ALA A 36 7.00 -6.26 3.05
N ALA A 37 6.50 -5.03 2.90
CA ALA A 37 7.26 -3.81 3.10
C ALA A 37 7.79 -3.68 4.55
N LYS A 38 7.00 -4.10 5.55
CA LYS A 38 7.49 -4.19 6.94
C LYS A 38 8.65 -5.17 7.06
N ARG A 39 8.57 -6.32 6.39
CA ARG A 39 9.66 -7.33 6.38
C ARG A 39 10.91 -6.82 5.64
N VAL A 40 10.75 -6.01 4.60
CA VAL A 40 11.89 -5.32 3.96
C VAL A 40 12.55 -4.37 4.94
N ALA A 41 11.75 -3.55 5.64
CA ALA A 41 12.27 -2.59 6.62
C ALA A 41 13.01 -3.24 7.80
N THR A 42 12.63 -4.47 8.19
CA THR A 42 13.32 -5.26 9.23
C THR A 42 14.51 -6.06 8.71
N GLY A 43 14.72 -6.10 7.38
CA GLY A 43 15.76 -6.93 6.74
C GLY A 43 15.42 -8.41 6.64
N GLU A 44 14.18 -8.79 6.92
CA GLU A 44 13.67 -10.17 6.79
C GLU A 44 13.34 -10.54 5.34
N LEU A 45 13.11 -9.54 4.48
CA LEU A 45 12.90 -9.69 3.04
C LEU A 45 13.83 -8.72 2.29
N SER A 46 14.44 -9.14 1.18
CA SER A 46 15.21 -8.21 0.35
C SER A 46 14.32 -7.39 -0.58
N GLU A 47 14.77 -6.20 -0.96
CA GLU A 47 14.07 -5.33 -1.92
C GLU A 47 13.88 -6.01 -3.28
N GLU A 48 14.89 -6.76 -3.75
CA GLU A 48 14.81 -7.57 -4.98
C GLU A 48 13.67 -8.60 -4.90
N ARG A 49 13.57 -9.31 -3.77
CA ARG A 49 12.50 -10.30 -3.57
C ARG A 49 11.13 -9.67 -3.42
N PHE A 50 11.05 -8.49 -2.81
CA PHE A 50 9.81 -7.72 -2.80
C PHE A 50 9.39 -7.34 -4.23
N TYR A 51 10.32 -6.83 -5.04
CA TYR A 51 10.05 -6.48 -6.42
C TYR A 51 9.56 -7.69 -7.23
N GLU A 52 10.26 -8.82 -7.18
CA GLU A 52 9.84 -10.06 -7.86
C GLU A 52 8.44 -10.54 -7.46
N LEU A 53 8.04 -10.33 -6.19
CA LEU A 53 6.75 -10.79 -5.68
C LEU A 53 5.58 -9.89 -6.07
N TYR A 54 5.82 -8.59 -6.28
CA TYR A 54 4.74 -7.60 -6.38
C TYR A 54 4.77 -6.76 -7.66
N HIS A 55 5.88 -6.70 -8.41
CA HIS A 55 6.01 -5.88 -9.61
C HIS A 55 4.93 -6.17 -10.64
N GLU A 56 4.80 -7.43 -11.07
CA GLU A 56 3.81 -7.82 -12.09
C GLU A 56 2.37 -7.58 -11.62
N HIS A 57 2.12 -7.73 -10.31
CA HIS A 57 0.82 -7.48 -9.70
C HIS A 57 0.48 -5.98 -9.69
N PHE A 58 1.46 -5.13 -9.37
CA PHE A 58 1.29 -3.68 -9.41
C PHE A 58 1.19 -3.14 -10.83
N GLU A 59 1.94 -3.70 -11.79
CA GLU A 59 1.75 -3.35 -13.20
C GLU A 59 0.36 -3.73 -13.69
N ALA A 60 -0.16 -4.89 -13.27
CA ALA A 60 -1.52 -5.31 -13.62
C ALA A 60 -2.61 -4.43 -12.98
N GLU A 61 -2.37 -3.93 -11.77
CA GLU A 61 -3.32 -3.10 -11.01
C GLU A 61 -3.28 -1.63 -11.42
N PHE A 62 -2.09 -1.03 -11.44
CA PHE A 62 -1.88 0.41 -11.64
C PHE A 62 -1.54 0.78 -13.10
N GLY A 63 -1.21 -0.19 -13.95
CA GLY A 63 -0.94 0.03 -15.37
C GLY A 63 0.16 1.07 -15.61
N ASP A 64 -0.14 2.05 -16.48
CA ASP A 64 0.81 3.11 -16.87
C ASP A 64 1.16 4.08 -15.71
N GLU A 65 0.41 4.07 -14.61
CA GLU A 65 0.70 4.88 -13.43
C GLU A 65 1.74 4.22 -12.51
N TYR A 66 2.01 2.94 -12.70
CA TYR A 66 3.06 2.24 -11.97
C TYR A 66 4.44 2.71 -12.41
N VAL A 67 5.26 3.13 -11.44
CA VAL A 67 6.68 3.43 -11.66
C VAL A 67 7.52 2.51 -10.78
N PRO A 68 8.35 1.62 -11.36
CA PRO A 68 9.21 0.75 -10.57
C PRO A 68 10.26 1.57 -9.79
N PRO A 69 10.70 1.07 -8.62
CA PRO A 69 11.66 1.79 -7.78
C PRO A 69 13.03 1.94 -8.47
N GLU A 70 13.66 3.11 -8.32
CA GLU A 70 14.99 3.36 -8.86
C GLU A 70 16.04 2.42 -8.24
N GLY A 71 16.90 1.83 -9.08
CA GLY A 71 17.98 0.93 -8.65
C GLY A 71 17.72 -0.56 -8.91
N ILE A 72 16.47 -0.95 -9.22
CA ILE A 72 16.16 -2.28 -9.76
C ILE A 72 16.34 -2.21 -11.28
N SER A 73 17.51 -2.61 -11.77
CA SER A 73 17.83 -2.60 -13.20
C SER A 73 17.28 -3.88 -13.84
N HIS A 74 16.33 -3.77 -14.77
CA HIS A 74 15.97 -4.87 -15.66
C HIS A 74 16.91 -4.78 -16.87
N GLU A 75 18.02 -5.53 -16.84
CA GLU A 75 18.91 -5.73 -18.00
C GLU A 75 18.32 -6.73 -19.00
#